data_AF-A0A4D4MQP7-F1
#
_entry.id   AF-A0A4D4MQP7-F1
#
_cell.length_a   1.000
_cell.length_b   1.000
_cell.length_c   1.000
_cell.angle_alpha   90.00
_cell.angle_beta   90.00
_cell.angle_gamma   90.00
#
_symmetry.space_group_name_H-M   'P 1'
#
loop_
_entity.id
_entity.type
_entity.pdbx_description
1 polymer ?
#
loop_
_entity_poly.entity_id
_entity_poly.type
_entity_poly.pdbx_seq_one_letter_code
_entity_poly.pdbx_strand_id
1 'polypeptide(L)'
;MAGQRPFWRPGTAFGYHALVIGALTGEVVRRVTGRTLQEMYEERVRAPYGLDFFLGLPEEHEPRFHSVQQMDPPPEQQAVFDAFPSGPHT
;
A
#
# COMPACT_ATOMS: atom_id res chain seq x y z
N MET A 1 13.70 -2.19 12.29
CA MET A 1 14.29 -2.56 10.99
C MET A 1 15.59 -1.78 10.73
N ALA A 2 16.61 -1.98 11.58
CA ALA A 2 17.97 -1.57 11.27
C ALA A 2 18.82 -2.85 11.30
N GLY A 3 19.56 -3.13 10.24
CA GLY A 3 20.43 -4.32 10.15
C GLY A 3 19.78 -5.60 9.59
N GLN A 4 18.54 -5.57 9.07
CA GLN A 4 18.00 -6.73 8.36
C GLN A 4 18.78 -6.94 7.05
N ARG A 5 19.23 -8.17 6.81
CA ARG A 5 19.87 -8.54 5.54
C ARG A 5 18.81 -8.68 4.44
N PRO A 6 19.04 -8.11 3.24
CA PRO A 6 18.20 -8.37 2.08
C PRO A 6 18.13 -9.87 1.75
N PHE A 7 16.98 -10.33 1.27
CA PHE A 7 16.79 -11.73 0.85
C PHE A 7 17.62 -12.10 -0.40
N TRP A 8 17.98 -11.10 -1.22
CA TRP A 8 18.83 -11.24 -2.40
C TRP A 8 19.71 -10.00 -2.56
N ARG A 9 20.73 -10.09 -3.43
CA ARG A 9 21.59 -8.95 -3.77
C ARG A 9 20.73 -7.81 -4.34
N PRO A 10 20.84 -6.58 -3.83
CA PRO A 10 20.09 -5.45 -4.38
C PRO A 10 20.30 -5.30 -5.90
N GLY A 11 19.22 -5.05 -6.63
CA GLY A 11 19.24 -4.87 -8.09
C GLY A 11 19.20 -6.14 -8.92
N THR A 12 19.18 -7.34 -8.32
CA THR A 12 19.23 -8.61 -9.09
C THR A 12 17.93 -9.37 -9.13
N ALA A 13 17.00 -9.03 -8.25
CA ALA A 13 15.65 -9.57 -8.21
C ALA A 13 14.72 -8.54 -7.57
N PHE A 14 13.42 -8.74 -7.75
CA PHE A 14 12.38 -7.94 -7.11
C PHE A 14 11.42 -8.85 -6.36
N GLY A 15 10.82 -8.28 -5.32
CA GLY A 15 9.74 -8.90 -4.57
C GLY A 15 8.76 -7.82 -4.17
N TYR A 16 7.48 -8.17 -4.12
CA TYR A 16 6.46 -7.22 -3.73
C TYR A 16 6.57 -6.92 -2.22
N HIS A 17 6.99 -5.70 -1.90
CA HIS A 17 7.16 -5.23 -0.52
C HIS A 17 5.82 -4.75 0.05
N ALA A 18 4.84 -5.67 0.10
CA ALA A 18 3.42 -5.38 0.30
C ALA A 18 3.11 -4.41 1.45
N LEU A 19 3.80 -4.56 2.58
CA LEU A 19 3.58 -3.74 3.78
C LEU A 19 4.67 -2.69 3.99
N VAL A 20 5.90 -2.99 3.59
CA VAL A 20 7.07 -2.21 4.02
C VAL A 20 7.50 -1.14 3.03
N ILE A 21 7.04 -1.19 1.77
CA ILE A 21 7.44 -0.19 0.77
C ILE A 21 7.03 1.23 1.16
N GLY A 22 5.83 1.38 1.74
CA GLY A 22 5.33 2.67 2.24
C GLY A 22 6.16 3.21 3.40
N ALA A 23 6.49 2.36 4.38
CA ALA A 23 7.31 2.75 5.53
C ALA A 23 8.74 3.13 5.11
N LEU A 24 9.37 2.35 4.23
CA LEU A 24 10.72 2.62 3.72
C LEU A 24 10.76 3.94 2.95
N THR A 25 9.79 4.17 2.06
CA THR A 25 9.70 5.40 1.26
C THR A 25 9.39 6.60 2.16
N GLY A 26 8.49 6.46 3.13
CA GLY A 26 8.16 7.51 4.08
C GLY A 26 9.36 7.97 4.91
N GLU A 27 10.23 7.06 5.33
CA GLU A 27 11.45 7.40 6.05
C GLU A 27 12.48 8.13 5.17
N VAL A 28 12.58 7.76 3.88
CA VAL A 28 13.42 8.50 2.91
C VAL A 28 12.91 9.94 2.77
N VAL A 29 11.60 10.13 2.55
CA VAL A 29 10.99 11.45 2.45
C VAL A 29 11.27 12.27 3.72
N ARG A 30 10.98 11.70 4.89
CA ARG A 30 11.17 12.37 6.18
C ARG A 30 12.60 12.81 6.42
N ARG A 31 13.59 11.99 6.09
CA ARG A 31 15.02 12.33 6.26
C ARG A 31 15.50 13.40 5.30
N VAL A 32 14.98 13.44 4.08
CA VAL A 32 15.41 14.40 3.05
C VAL A 32 14.72 15.74 3.21
N THR A 33 13.42 15.75 3.55
CA THR A 33 12.60 16.97 3.56
C THR A 33 12.25 17.49 4.95
N GLY A 34 12.41 16.67 5.99
CA GLY A 34 11.91 16.97 7.34
C GLY A 34 10.39 16.82 7.50
N ARG A 35 9.67 16.42 6.44
CA ARG A 35 8.21 16.32 6.39
C ARG A 35 7.74 14.89 6.19
N THR A 36 6.51 14.58 6.59
CA THR A 36 5.91 13.25 6.39
C THR A 36 5.57 13.01 4.92
N LEU A 37 5.41 11.74 4.54
CA LEU A 37 4.95 11.37 3.20
C LEU A 37 3.52 11.88 2.94
N GLN A 38 2.67 11.88 3.96
CA GLN A 38 1.30 12.40 3.94
C GLN A 38 1.27 13.88 3.61
N GLU A 39 2.10 14.70 4.29
CA GLU A 39 2.20 16.14 4.01
C GLU A 39 2.67 16.42 2.58
N MET A 40 3.64 15.63 2.08
CA MET A 40 4.15 15.78 0.72
C MET A 40 3.11 15.35 -0.33
N TYR A 41 2.37 14.28 -0.06
CA TYR A 41 1.27 13.82 -0.89
C TYR A 41 0.14 14.85 -0.96
N GLU A 42 -0.23 15.42 0.18
CA GLU A 42 -1.25 16.46 0.29
C GLU A 42 -0.90 17.66 -0.59
N GLU A 43 0.29 18.23 -0.36
CA GLU A 43 0.73 19.46 -1.01
C GLU A 43 0.97 19.29 -2.51
N ARG A 44 1.55 18.15 -2.93
CA ARG A 44 2.04 17.97 -4.30
C ARG A 44 1.12 17.18 -5.21
N VAL A 45 0.17 16.45 -4.64
CA VAL A 45 -0.69 15.53 -5.39
C VAL A 45 -2.17 15.76 -5.07
N ARG A 46 -2.62 15.53 -3.84
CA ARG A 46 -4.06 15.54 -3.55
C ARG A 46 -4.68 16.93 -3.74
N ALA A 47 -4.12 17.95 -3.10
CA ALA A 47 -4.69 19.30 -3.13
C ALA A 47 -4.59 19.98 -4.52
N PRO A 48 -3.45 19.95 -5.24
CA PRO A 48 -3.34 20.59 -6.55
C PRO A 48 -4.29 20.03 -7.61
N TYR A 49 -4.65 18.75 -7.48
CA TYR A 49 -5.54 18.05 -8.43
C TYR A 49 -6.95 17.83 -7.87
N GLY A 50 -7.27 18.31 -6.66
CA GLY A 50 -8.58 18.16 -6.04
C GLY A 50 -9.04 16.71 -5.88
N LEU A 51 -8.13 15.80 -5.52
CA LEU A 51 -8.41 14.37 -5.47
C LEU A 51 -9.18 13.98 -4.19
N ASP A 52 -10.22 13.17 -4.37
CA ASP A 52 -10.95 12.47 -3.30
C ASP A 52 -10.26 11.13 -2.99
N PHE A 53 -8.98 11.19 -2.63
CA PHE A 53 -8.12 10.05 -2.31
C PHE A 53 -7.21 10.45 -1.15
N PHE A 54 -7.18 9.66 -0.07
CA PHE A 54 -6.53 10.07 1.17
C PHE A 54 -5.42 9.11 1.58
N LEU A 55 -4.26 9.68 1.92
CA LEU A 55 -3.19 8.99 2.64
C LEU A 55 -3.27 9.41 4.12
N GLY A 56 -4.18 8.77 4.86
CA GLY A 56 -4.66 9.23 6.16
C GLY A 56 -5.96 10.03 6.00
N LEU A 57 -7.08 9.44 6.42
CA LEU A 57 -8.41 10.02 6.25
C LEU A 57 -8.68 11.09 7.33
N PRO A 58 -9.06 12.32 6.95
CA PRO A 58 -9.55 13.32 7.91
C PRO A 58 -10.86 12.88 8.57
N GLU A 59 -11.04 13.26 9.84
CA GLU A 59 -12.23 12.89 10.64
C GLU A 59 -13.56 13.33 10.00
N GLU A 60 -13.57 14.48 9.34
CA GLU A 60 -14.75 15.00 8.61
C GLU A 60 -15.23 14.09 7.47
N HIS A 61 -14.35 13.19 6.99
CA HIS A 61 -14.66 12.24 5.93
C HIS A 61 -14.92 10.81 6.45
N GLU A 62 -14.76 10.55 7.75
CA GLU A 62 -15.07 9.26 8.38
C GLU A 62 -16.49 8.74 8.06
N PRO A 63 -17.54 9.57 7.99
CA PRO A 63 -18.89 9.08 7.63
C PRO A 63 -18.99 8.42 6.24
N ARG A 64 -18.00 8.62 5.36
CA ARG A 64 -17.92 8.01 4.02
C ARG A 64 -17.07 6.74 3.99
N PHE A 65 -16.37 6.40 5.08
CA PHE A 65 -15.56 5.20 5.16
C PHE A 65 -16.44 3.96 5.21
N HIS A 66 -16.05 2.94 4.43
CA HIS A 66 -16.62 1.62 4.51
C HIS A 66 -15.48 0.61 4.69
N SER A 67 -15.70 -0.35 5.59
CA SER A 67 -14.79 -1.49 5.74
C SER A 67 -14.64 -2.23 4.43
N VAL A 68 -13.45 -2.78 4.19
CA VAL A 68 -13.20 -3.66 3.04
C VAL A 68 -14.21 -4.80 3.06
N GLN A 69 -15.00 -4.89 1.99
CA GLN A 69 -15.98 -5.95 1.82
C GLN A 69 -15.27 -7.21 1.32
N GLN A 70 -15.85 -8.37 1.63
CA GLN A 70 -15.41 -9.59 0.98
C GLN A 70 -15.72 -9.50 -0.51
N MET A 71 -14.81 -10.04 -1.32
CA MET A 71 -15.07 -10.22 -2.74
C MET A 71 -16.20 -11.25 -2.89
N ASP A 72 -17.24 -10.89 -3.64
CA ASP A 72 -18.31 -11.80 -4.05
C ASP A 72 -18.18 -12.04 -5.57
N PRO A 73 -17.33 -13.00 -5.98
CA PRO A 73 -17.05 -13.20 -7.39
C PRO A 73 -18.21 -13.97 -8.08
N PRO A 74 -18.48 -13.69 -9.37
CA PRO A 74 -19.35 -14.53 -10.16
C PRO A 74 -18.92 -16.01 -10.12
N PRO A 75 -19.85 -16.98 -10.30
CA PRO A 75 -19.53 -18.40 -10.21
C PRO A 75 -18.35 -18.84 -11.08
N GLU A 76 -18.20 -18.25 -12.26
CA GLU A 76 -17.06 -18.53 -13.16
C GLU A 76 -15.72 -18.11 -12.56
N GLN A 77 -15.68 -17.01 -11.82
CA GLN A 77 -14.48 -16.48 -11.20
C GLN A 77 -14.20 -17.19 -9.87
N GLN A 78 -15.24 -17.60 -9.13
CA GLN A 78 -15.10 -18.48 -7.97
C GLN A 78 -14.48 -19.82 -8.35
N ALA A 79 -14.92 -20.44 -9.45
CA ALA A 79 -14.35 -21.69 -9.94
C ALA A 79 -12.85 -21.55 -10.31
N VAL A 80 -12.42 -20.38 -10.78
CA VAL A 80 -11.00 -20.09 -11.01
C VAL A 80 -10.24 -20.00 -9.68
N PHE A 81 -10.81 -19.35 -8.67
CA PHE A 81 -10.19 -19.28 -7.33
C PHE A 81 -10.06 -20.65 -6.67
N ASP A 82 -11.09 -21.49 -6.76
CA ASP A 82 -11.10 -22.84 -6.19
C ASP A 82 -10.11 -23.77 -6.90
N ALA A 83 -9.80 -23.50 -8.17
CA ALA A 83 -8.84 -24.25 -8.95
C ALA A 83 -7.38 -23.84 -8.66
N PHE A 84 -7.13 -22.69 -8.02
CA PHE A 84 -5.77 -22.33 -7.61
C PHE A 84 -5.32 -23.23 -6.46
N PRO A 85 -4.12 -23.85 -6.55
CA PRO A 85 -3.60 -24.64 -5.45
C PRO A 85 -3.41 -23.76 -4.21
N SER A 86 -4.02 -24.15 -3.09
CA SER A 86 -3.80 -23.51 -1.80
C SER A 86 -2.78 -24.32 -0.98
N GLY A 87 -1.78 -23.64 -0.42
CA GLY A 87 -0.69 -24.24 0.33
C GLY A 87 0.22 -23.17 0.92
N PRO A 88 1.12 -23.51 1.86
CA PRO A 88 1.93 -22.52 2.58
C PRO A 88 2.89 -21.69 1.69
N HIS A 89 3.02 -22.05 0.40
CA HIS A 89 3.90 -21.42 -0.58
C HIS A 89 3.24 -21.17 -1.93
N THR A 90 1.90 -21.22 -2.02
CA THR A 90 1.12 -20.83 -3.20
C THR A 90 0.13 -19.73 -2.86
#